data_AF-B2JL36-F1
#
_entry.id   AF-B2JL36-F1
#
_cell.length_a   1.000
_cell.length_b   1.000
_cell.length_c   1.000
_cell.angle_alpha   90.00
_cell.angle_beta   90.00
_cell.angle_gamma   90.00
#
_symmetry.space_group_name_H-M   'P 1'
#
loop_
_entity.id
_entity.type
_entity.pdbx_description
1 polymer ?
#
loop_
_entity_poly.entity_id
_entity_poly.type
_entity_poly.pdbx_seq_one_letter_code
_entity_poly.pdbx_strand_id
1 'polypeptide(L)'
;MTRAIPEHWLERLFARMESIYGSRFHDMWRDCEIAEVKATWREGLAGITDEGLKRGVAALFHEKSPPTLPRFLELCQPQPAMHMPNRLLTDEVGCTPSHEARAQLAEIAKRIGMREPGIAWARRIFDEAARGHVLPGSRLQVALDAIKSWDATHGAIHREREPGCDDEESLVADATTSPEQE
;
A
#
# COMPACT_ATOMS: atom_id res chain seq x y z
N MET A 1 30.39 -22.56 -24.40
CA MET A 1 31.52 -22.82 -23.49
C MET A 1 31.43 -21.83 -22.35
N THR A 2 31.07 -22.31 -21.16
CA THR A 2 30.88 -21.50 -19.95
C THR A 2 32.21 -20.90 -19.55
N ARG A 3 32.30 -19.57 -19.48
CA ARG A 3 33.55 -18.87 -19.18
C ARG A 3 33.87 -19.07 -17.70
N ALA A 4 34.79 -19.97 -17.40
CA ALA A 4 35.27 -20.19 -16.03
C ALA A 4 35.81 -18.87 -15.43
N ILE A 5 35.52 -18.64 -14.16
CA ILE A 5 35.98 -17.44 -13.45
C ILE A 5 37.51 -17.48 -13.30
N PRO A 6 38.23 -16.35 -13.44
CA PRO A 6 39.67 -16.30 -13.20
C PRO A 6 40.06 -16.79 -11.81
N GLU A 7 41.13 -17.57 -11.72
CA GLU A 7 41.59 -18.21 -10.48
C GLU A 7 41.90 -17.20 -9.36
N HIS A 8 42.57 -16.10 -9.69
CA HIS A 8 42.88 -15.02 -8.75
C HIS A 8 41.64 -14.42 -8.05
N TRP A 9 40.48 -14.44 -8.72
CA TRP A 9 39.24 -13.94 -8.12
C TRP A 9 38.73 -14.93 -7.07
N LEU A 10 38.79 -16.23 -7.38
CA LEU A 10 38.35 -17.27 -6.46
C LEU A 10 39.25 -17.31 -5.21
N GLU A 11 40.55 -17.13 -5.36
CA GLU A 11 41.48 -17.01 -4.23
C GLU A 11 41.12 -15.84 -3.31
N ARG A 12 40.79 -14.68 -3.88
CA ARG A 12 40.32 -13.53 -3.11
C ARG A 12 39.00 -13.80 -2.39
N LEU A 13 38.08 -14.54 -3.01
CA LEU A 13 36.82 -14.96 -2.37
C LEU A 13 37.10 -15.87 -1.16
N PHE A 14 37.97 -16.87 -1.33
CA PHE A 14 38.34 -17.78 -0.25
C PHE A 14 39.06 -17.06 0.90
N ALA A 15 40.00 -16.17 0.59
CA ALA A 15 40.66 -15.33 1.59
C ALA A 15 39.66 -14.43 2.35
N ARG A 16 38.62 -13.93 1.66
CA ARG A 16 37.53 -13.17 2.29
C ARG A 16 36.71 -14.04 3.24
N MET A 17 36.33 -15.25 2.81
CA MET A 17 35.56 -16.19 3.63
C MET A 17 36.37 -16.63 4.87
N GLU A 18 37.65 -16.90 4.70
CA GLU A 18 38.57 -17.20 5.80
C GLU A 18 38.63 -16.04 6.81
N SER A 19 38.67 -14.79 6.33
CA SER A 19 38.67 -13.61 7.20
C SER A 19 37.34 -13.40 7.95
N ILE A 20 36.21 -13.79 7.35
CA ILE A 20 34.87 -13.62 7.96
C ILE A 20 34.58 -14.72 8.99
N TYR A 21 34.88 -15.98 8.66
CA TYR A 21 34.47 -17.14 9.45
C TYR A 21 35.60 -17.75 10.30
N GLY A 22 36.86 -17.40 10.02
CA GLY A 22 38.03 -17.87 10.75
C GLY A 22 38.17 -19.39 10.73
N SER A 23 38.43 -19.99 11.90
CA SER A 23 38.65 -21.43 12.06
C SER A 23 37.50 -22.29 11.54
N ARG A 24 36.26 -21.80 11.58
CA ARG A 24 35.08 -22.55 11.09
C ARG A 24 35.15 -22.84 9.59
N PHE A 25 35.79 -21.97 8.82
CA PHE A 25 35.99 -22.20 7.39
C PHE A 25 37.00 -23.32 7.16
N HIS A 26 38.11 -23.31 7.91
CA HIS A 26 39.13 -24.36 7.86
C HIS A 26 38.57 -25.71 8.34
N ASP A 27 37.77 -25.71 9.40
CA ASP A 27 37.14 -26.93 9.92
C ASP A 27 36.19 -27.58 8.91
N MET A 28 35.50 -26.80 8.08
CA MET A 28 34.59 -27.31 7.04
C MET A 28 35.31 -28.06 5.92
N TRP A 29 36.57 -27.70 5.64
CA TRP A 29 37.36 -28.26 4.53
C TRP A 29 38.57 -29.08 4.97
N ARG A 30 38.69 -29.38 6.27
CA ARG A 30 39.84 -30.04 6.89
C ARG A 30 40.25 -31.35 6.20
N ASP A 31 39.27 -32.14 5.78
CA ASP A 31 39.48 -33.46 5.18
C ASP A 31 39.25 -33.47 3.65
N CYS A 32 39.12 -32.30 3.02
CA CYS A 32 38.86 -32.15 1.60
C CYS A 32 40.09 -31.62 0.85
N GLU A 33 40.30 -32.07 -0.38
CA GLU A 33 41.33 -31.49 -1.25
C GLU A 33 40.89 -30.10 -1.76
N ILE A 34 41.47 -29.05 -1.16
CA ILE A 34 41.10 -27.65 -1.45
C ILE A 34 41.27 -27.30 -2.94
N ALA A 35 42.23 -27.92 -3.64
CA ALA A 35 42.42 -27.71 -5.07
C ALA A 35 41.21 -28.16 -5.89
N GLU A 36 40.66 -29.34 -5.61
CA GLU A 36 39.46 -29.85 -6.26
C GLU A 36 38.21 -29.04 -5.90
N VAL A 37 38.11 -28.60 -4.64
CA VAL A 37 37.02 -27.71 -4.19
C VAL A 37 37.06 -26.40 -4.99
N LYS A 38 38.25 -25.79 -5.14
CA LYS A 38 38.40 -24.56 -5.92
C LYS A 38 38.06 -24.78 -7.40
N ALA A 39 38.46 -25.90 -8.00
CA ALA A 39 38.10 -26.25 -9.37
C ALA A 39 36.57 -26.35 -9.55
N THR A 40 35.89 -27.06 -8.64
CA THR A 40 34.43 -27.20 -8.63
C THR A 40 33.72 -25.86 -8.47
N TRP A 41 34.22 -25.00 -7.59
CA TRP A 41 33.66 -23.64 -7.40
C TRP A 41 33.83 -22.77 -8.65
N ARG A 42 34.97 -22.86 -9.33
CA ARG A 42 35.21 -22.13 -10.59
C ARG A 42 34.22 -22.51 -11.67
N GLU A 43 33.90 -23.79 -11.79
CA GLU A 43 32.94 -24.29 -12.76
C GLU A 43 31.51 -23.89 -12.40
N GLY A 44 31.13 -24.05 -11.13
CA GLY A 44 29.79 -23.67 -10.64
C GLY A 44 29.50 -22.18 -10.77
N LEU A 45 30.52 -21.33 -10.65
CA LEU A 45 30.37 -19.88 -10.78
C LEU A 45 30.47 -19.36 -12.23
N ALA A 46 30.80 -20.21 -13.20
CA ALA A 46 31.04 -19.81 -14.60
C ALA A 46 29.81 -19.17 -15.31
N GLY A 47 28.63 -19.20 -14.69
CA GLY A 47 27.39 -18.61 -15.22
C GLY A 47 26.87 -17.37 -14.49
N ILE A 48 27.54 -16.92 -13.41
CA ILE A 48 27.03 -15.80 -12.61
C ILE A 48 27.58 -14.45 -13.10
N THR A 49 26.69 -13.47 -13.21
CA THR A 49 27.03 -12.07 -13.54
C THR A 49 27.86 -11.42 -12.44
N ASP A 50 28.72 -10.45 -12.78
CA ASP A 50 29.53 -9.69 -11.80
C ASP A 50 28.68 -9.05 -10.67
N GLU A 51 27.50 -8.54 -11.02
CA GLU A 51 26.55 -7.99 -10.03
C GLU A 51 25.99 -9.06 -9.08
N GLY A 52 25.77 -10.29 -9.57
CA GLY A 52 25.38 -11.42 -8.73
C GLY A 52 26.49 -11.82 -7.77
N LEU A 53 27.74 -11.83 -8.23
CA LEU A 53 28.91 -12.08 -7.40
C LEU A 53 29.04 -11.05 -6.27
N LYS A 54 28.93 -9.75 -6.59
CA LYS A 54 28.98 -8.68 -5.58
C LYS A 54 27.89 -8.84 -4.51
N ARG A 55 26.67 -9.17 -4.94
CA ARG A 55 25.56 -9.47 -4.01
C ARG A 55 25.84 -10.66 -3.12
N GLY A 56 26.33 -11.76 -3.69
CA GLY A 56 26.70 -12.95 -2.92
C GLY A 56 27.75 -12.63 -1.87
N VAL A 57 28.79 -11.88 -2.22
CA VAL A 57 29.83 -11.44 -1.27
C VAL A 57 29.28 -10.53 -0.18
N ALA A 58 28.37 -9.61 -0.51
CA ALA A 58 27.71 -8.77 0.49
C ALA A 58 26.81 -9.58 1.44
N ALA A 59 26.15 -10.63 0.93
CA ALA A 59 25.29 -11.49 1.73
C ALA A 59 26.06 -12.38 2.71
N LEU A 60 27.35 -12.68 2.45
CA LEU A 60 28.21 -13.46 3.37
C LEU A 60 28.27 -12.85 4.77
N PHE A 61 28.26 -11.52 4.89
CA PHE A 61 28.34 -10.84 6.19
C PHE A 61 27.11 -11.06 7.08
N HIS A 62 25.98 -11.47 6.50
CA HIS A 62 24.75 -11.74 7.23
C HIS A 62 24.59 -13.23 7.60
N GLU A 63 25.42 -14.11 7.04
CA GLU A 63 25.33 -15.55 7.25
C GLU A 63 26.16 -15.97 8.47
N LYS A 64 25.61 -16.86 9.31
CA LYS A 64 26.25 -17.27 10.58
C LYS A 64 27.30 -18.36 10.42
N SER A 65 27.29 -19.04 9.27
CA SER A 65 28.17 -20.17 8.96
C SER A 65 28.75 -20.01 7.55
N PRO A 66 29.96 -20.54 7.31
CA PRO A 66 30.52 -20.52 5.96
C PRO A 66 29.58 -21.25 4.99
N PRO A 67 29.20 -20.63 3.85
CA PRO A 67 28.29 -21.27 2.91
C PRO A 67 29.00 -22.33 2.06
N THR A 68 28.24 -23.33 1.64
CA THR A 68 28.63 -24.26 0.59
C THR A 68 28.44 -23.63 -0.80
N LEU A 69 28.99 -24.24 -1.85
CA LEU A 69 28.82 -23.76 -3.23
C LEU A 69 27.34 -23.52 -3.62
N PRO A 70 26.41 -24.48 -3.47
CA PRO A 70 25.01 -24.25 -3.84
C PRO A 70 24.37 -23.13 -3.00
N ARG A 71 24.70 -23.06 -1.71
CA ARG A 71 24.22 -21.97 -0.84
C ARG A 71 24.73 -20.62 -1.31
N PHE A 72 25.99 -20.52 -1.72
CA PHE A 72 26.54 -19.28 -2.26
C PHE A 72 25.89 -18.89 -3.60
N LEU A 73 25.53 -19.86 -4.44
CA LEU A 73 24.77 -19.59 -5.67
C LEU A 73 23.39 -18.98 -5.34
N GLU A 74 22.69 -19.49 -4.33
CA GLU A 74 21.43 -18.90 -3.85
C GLU A 74 21.60 -17.45 -3.40
N LEU A 75 22.69 -17.14 -2.68
CA LEU A 75 23.00 -15.79 -2.23
C LEU A 75 23.35 -14.83 -3.38
N CYS A 76 23.89 -15.36 -4.48
CA CYS A 76 24.20 -14.56 -5.67
C CYS A 76 22.95 -14.20 -6.49
N GLN A 77 21.87 -14.99 -6.36
CA GLN A 77 20.61 -14.69 -7.03
C GLN A 77 19.94 -13.48 -6.38
N PRO A 78 19.27 -12.62 -7.17
CA PRO A 78 18.44 -11.58 -6.59
C PRO A 78 17.40 -12.28 -5.70
N GLN A 79 17.23 -11.80 -4.46
CA GLN A 79 16.14 -12.28 -3.63
C GLN A 79 14.86 -12.16 -4.44
N PRO A 80 14.09 -13.25 -4.60
CA PRO A 80 12.81 -13.16 -5.26
C PRO A 80 12.02 -12.08 -4.53
N ALA A 81 11.40 -11.18 -5.29
CA ALA A 81 10.64 -10.04 -4.79
C ALA A 81 9.35 -10.48 -4.07
N MET A 82 9.42 -11.47 -3.20
CA MET A 82 8.31 -12.07 -2.47
C MET A 82 7.68 -11.09 -1.47
N HIS A 83 8.28 -9.92 -1.24
CA HIS A 83 7.68 -8.80 -0.53
C HIS A 83 7.73 -7.52 -1.36
N MET A 84 7.39 -7.58 -2.65
CA MET A 84 6.70 -6.43 -3.22
C MET A 84 5.22 -6.63 -2.93
N PRO A 85 4.57 -5.83 -2.06
CA PRO A 85 3.13 -5.77 -2.10
C PRO A 85 2.78 -5.40 -3.54
N ASN A 86 1.97 -6.24 -4.16
CA ASN A 86 1.60 -6.07 -5.55
C ASN A 86 0.97 -4.68 -5.65
N ARG A 87 1.66 -3.71 -6.23
CA ARG A 87 1.24 -2.29 -6.23
C ARG A 87 -0.13 -2.09 -6.89
N LEU A 88 -0.55 -3.10 -7.67
CA LEU A 88 -1.87 -3.22 -8.31
C LEU A 88 -2.99 -3.64 -7.35
N LEU A 89 -2.65 -4.21 -6.19
CA LEU A 89 -3.60 -4.69 -5.17
C LEU A 89 -3.66 -3.78 -3.94
N THR A 90 -2.75 -2.82 -3.84
CA THR A 90 -2.74 -1.84 -2.75
C THR A 90 -3.60 -0.65 -3.18
N ASP A 91 -4.77 -0.51 -2.56
CA ASP A 91 -5.79 0.53 -2.80
C ASP A 91 -5.33 1.93 -2.31
N GLU A 92 -4.02 2.18 -2.30
CA GLU A 92 -3.35 3.36 -1.72
C GLU A 92 -3.56 4.62 -2.56
N VAL A 93 -4.18 4.49 -3.74
CA VAL A 93 -4.62 5.67 -4.48
C VAL A 93 -5.87 6.16 -3.78
N GLY A 94 -5.68 7.01 -2.78
CA GLY A 94 -6.73 7.89 -2.28
C GLY A 94 -7.23 8.76 -3.43
N CYS A 95 -8.10 8.20 -4.26
CA CYS A 95 -8.65 8.82 -5.44
C CYS A 95 -9.74 9.78 -4.95
N THR A 96 -9.33 10.96 -4.48
CA THR A 96 -10.22 12.11 -4.52
C THR A 96 -10.30 12.52 -5.99
N PRO A 97 -11.42 12.27 -6.69
CA PRO A 97 -11.51 12.57 -8.11
C PRO A 97 -11.34 14.07 -8.34
N SER A 98 -10.53 14.42 -9.35
CA SER A 98 -10.36 15.80 -9.84
C SER A 98 -11.72 16.49 -10.06
N HIS A 99 -11.77 17.82 -9.94
CA HIS A 99 -12.98 18.62 -10.16
C HIS A 99 -13.66 18.30 -11.51
N GLU A 100 -12.87 18.04 -12.55
CA GLU A 100 -13.36 17.65 -13.87
C GLU A 100 -14.01 16.26 -13.88
N ALA A 101 -13.41 15.29 -13.18
CA ALA A 101 -13.97 13.95 -13.03
C ALA A 101 -15.30 13.97 -12.25
N ARG A 102 -15.44 14.88 -11.27
CA ARG A 102 -16.71 15.11 -10.55
C ARG A 102 -17.79 15.65 -11.48
N ALA A 103 -17.44 16.57 -12.39
CA ALA A 103 -18.38 17.12 -13.37
C ALA A 103 -18.84 16.07 -14.39
N GLN A 104 -17.92 15.22 -14.86
CA GLN A 104 -18.24 14.12 -15.78
C GLN A 104 -19.18 13.08 -15.14
N LEU A 105 -18.93 12.72 -13.88
CA LEU A 105 -19.81 11.82 -13.12
C LEU A 105 -21.21 12.42 -12.91
N ALA A 106 -21.31 13.73 -12.67
CA ALA A 106 -22.58 14.42 -12.54
C ALA A 106 -23.39 14.38 -13.85
N GLU A 107 -22.74 14.51 -15.00
CA GLU A 107 -23.41 14.44 -16.31
C GLU A 107 -23.90 13.02 -16.65
N ILE A 108 -23.09 12.00 -16.33
CA ILE A 108 -23.49 10.59 -16.46
C ILE A 108 -24.69 10.29 -15.55
N ALA A 109 -24.70 10.81 -14.32
CA ALA A 109 -25.80 10.63 -13.38
C ALA A 109 -27.12 11.25 -13.89
N LYS A 110 -27.09 12.43 -14.52
CA LYS A 110 -28.27 13.03 -15.18
C LYS A 110 -28.79 12.15 -16.30
N ARG A 111 -27.88 11.57 -17.09
CA ARG A 111 -28.25 10.74 -18.25
C ARG A 111 -28.85 9.39 -17.87
N ILE A 112 -28.46 8.85 -16.71
CA ILE A 112 -29.02 7.62 -16.14
C ILE A 112 -30.33 7.91 -15.39
N GLY A 113 -30.74 9.18 -15.24
CA GLY A 113 -31.92 9.55 -14.49
C GLY A 113 -31.78 9.25 -13.00
N MET A 114 -30.58 9.41 -12.45
CA MET A 114 -30.33 9.19 -11.02
C MET A 114 -31.08 10.28 -10.23
N ARG A 115 -32.15 9.89 -9.55
CA ARG A 115 -33.21 10.81 -9.15
C ARG A 115 -32.86 11.70 -7.94
N GLU A 116 -31.80 11.41 -7.18
CA GLU A 116 -31.33 12.26 -6.09
C GLU A 116 -29.79 12.16 -5.94
N PRO A 117 -29.03 13.27 -6.00
CA PRO A 117 -27.59 13.26 -5.74
C PRO A 117 -27.30 13.15 -4.24
N GLY A 118 -26.37 12.27 -3.85
CA GLY A 118 -25.84 12.18 -2.49
C GLY A 118 -26.70 11.35 -1.52
N ILE A 119 -26.62 11.66 -0.22
CA ILE A 119 -27.26 10.89 0.88
C ILE A 119 -28.77 11.15 1.06
N ALA A 120 -29.36 12.11 0.34
CA ALA A 120 -30.75 12.54 0.54
C ALA A 120 -31.78 11.40 0.43
N TRP A 121 -31.56 10.46 -0.49
CA TRP A 121 -32.46 9.31 -0.69
C TRP A 121 -32.48 8.37 0.52
N ALA A 122 -31.33 8.20 1.19
CA ALA A 122 -31.21 7.32 2.35
C ALA A 122 -31.92 7.93 3.58
N ARG A 123 -31.78 9.25 3.78
CA ARG A 123 -32.51 9.99 4.83
C ARG A 123 -34.03 9.92 4.62
N ARG A 124 -34.49 10.06 3.37
CA ARG A 124 -35.92 9.94 3.04
C ARG A 124 -36.50 8.55 3.35
N ILE A 125 -35.77 7.48 3.07
CA ILE A 125 -36.18 6.10 3.39
C ILE A 125 -36.27 5.91 4.91
N PHE A 126 -35.35 6.50 5.66
CA PHE A 126 -35.40 6.48 7.12
C PHE A 126 -36.63 7.24 7.67
N ASP A 127 -36.91 8.43 7.15
CA ASP A 127 -38.09 9.22 7.54
C ASP A 127 -39.41 8.53 7.15
N GLU A 128 -39.43 7.77 6.07
CA GLU A 128 -40.57 6.96 5.64
C GLU A 128 -40.80 5.76 6.57
N ALA A 129 -39.72 5.09 7.02
CA ALA A 129 -39.79 4.04 8.03
C ALA A 129 -40.27 4.58 9.39
N ALA A 130 -39.76 5.75 9.81
CA ALA A 130 -40.14 6.41 11.06
C ALA A 130 -41.62 6.83 11.10
N ARG A 131 -42.20 7.15 9.93
CA ARG A 131 -43.63 7.43 9.75
C ARG A 131 -44.51 6.17 9.76
N GLY A 132 -43.93 4.99 9.95
CA GLY A 132 -44.67 3.74 10.13
C GLY A 132 -44.98 2.99 8.83
N HIS A 133 -44.36 3.36 7.71
CA HIS A 133 -44.48 2.56 6.49
C HIS A 133 -43.68 1.26 6.60
N VAL A 134 -44.32 0.14 6.28
CA VAL A 134 -43.67 -1.18 6.31
C VAL A 134 -42.73 -1.30 5.12
N LEU A 135 -41.45 -1.07 5.37
CA LEU A 135 -40.39 -1.21 4.38
C LEU A 135 -39.66 -2.56 4.54
N PRO A 136 -39.23 -3.19 3.43
CA PRO A 136 -38.41 -4.40 3.50
C PRO A 136 -37.12 -4.13 4.29
N GLY A 137 -36.76 -4.99 5.23
CA GLY A 137 -35.60 -4.79 6.11
C GLY A 137 -34.28 -4.56 5.37
N SER A 138 -34.09 -5.22 4.23
CA SER A 138 -32.94 -5.02 3.35
C SER A 138 -32.82 -3.58 2.82
N ARG A 139 -33.96 -2.95 2.52
CA ARG A 139 -34.00 -1.57 2.02
C ARG A 139 -33.65 -0.56 3.11
N LEU A 140 -34.10 -0.81 4.34
CA LEU A 140 -33.76 0.03 5.49
C LEU A 140 -32.28 -0.11 5.87
N GLN A 141 -31.73 -1.34 5.80
CA GLN A 141 -30.34 -1.61 6.10
C GLN A 141 -29.38 -0.91 5.12
N VAL A 142 -29.67 -0.99 3.82
CA VAL A 142 -28.88 -0.30 2.78
C VAL A 142 -28.92 1.22 2.95
N ALA A 143 -30.06 1.79 3.37
CA ALA A 143 -30.14 3.21 3.68
C ALA A 143 -29.32 3.59 4.93
N LEU A 144 -29.37 2.78 5.99
CA LEU A 144 -28.61 3.03 7.22
C LEU A 144 -27.10 2.92 7.01
N ASP A 145 -26.64 1.93 6.26
CA ASP A 145 -25.21 1.76 5.98
C ASP A 145 -24.68 2.90 5.12
N ALA A 146 -25.47 3.41 4.18
CA ALA A 146 -25.15 4.60 3.41
C ALA A 146 -25.03 5.85 4.30
N ILE A 147 -25.89 6.01 5.31
CA ILE A 147 -25.82 7.12 6.28
C ILE A 147 -24.55 7.03 7.12
N LYS A 148 -24.27 5.87 7.70
CA LYS A 148 -23.05 5.65 8.52
C LYS A 148 -21.77 5.89 7.73
N SER A 149 -21.71 5.39 6.50
CA SER A 149 -20.54 5.56 5.62
C SER A 149 -20.34 7.03 5.22
N TRP A 150 -21.42 7.77 5.00
CA TRP A 150 -21.35 9.20 4.71
C TRP A 150 -20.86 10.02 5.90
N ASP A 151 -21.39 9.76 7.10
CA ASP A 151 -20.98 10.45 8.33
C ASP A 151 -19.50 10.18 8.66
N ALA A 152 -19.02 8.97 8.36
CA ALA A 152 -17.60 8.61 8.51
C ALA A 152 -16.67 9.35 7.52
N THR A 153 -17.13 9.64 6.31
CA THR A 153 -16.31 10.24 5.25
C THR A 153 -16.35 11.77 5.23
N HIS A 154 -17.46 12.39 5.64
CA HIS A 154 -17.65 13.84 5.63
C HIS A 154 -17.48 14.48 7.02
N GLY A 155 -17.21 13.66 8.04
CA GLY A 155 -17.24 14.05 9.45
C GLY A 155 -18.68 14.27 9.90
N ALA A 156 -19.04 13.72 11.06
CA ALA A 156 -20.27 14.12 11.72
C ALA A 156 -20.15 15.60 12.08
N ILE A 157 -20.63 16.49 11.20
CA ILE A 157 -21.00 17.83 11.64
C ILE A 157 -22.14 17.60 12.61
N HIS A 158 -21.79 17.59 13.89
CA HIS A 158 -22.69 17.64 15.02
C HIS A 158 -23.59 18.85 14.79
N ARG A 159 -24.75 18.64 14.15
CA ARG A 159 -25.88 19.55 14.32
C ARG A 159 -26.58 19.07 15.58
N GLU A 160 -25.89 19.24 16.70
CA GLU A 160 -26.55 19.36 18.00
C GLU A 160 -27.58 20.47 17.83
N ARG A 161 -28.83 20.07 17.70
CA ARG A 161 -29.94 20.96 18.04
C ARG A 161 -29.89 21.07 19.56
N GLU A 162 -29.14 22.04 20.05
CA GLU A 162 -29.14 22.43 21.47
C GLU A 162 -30.60 22.71 21.90
N PRO A 163 -31.14 21.96 22.87
CA PRO A 163 -32.46 22.24 23.41
C PRO A 163 -32.32 23.30 24.51
N GLY A 164 -32.63 24.55 24.18
CA GLY A 164 -32.83 25.61 25.18
C GLY A 164 -31.96 26.85 24.99
N CYS A 165 -32.24 27.65 23.97
CA CYS A 165 -32.04 29.10 24.03
C CYS A 165 -33.26 29.75 23.38
N ASP A 166 -34.35 29.73 24.12
CA ASP A 166 -35.39 30.75 23.99
C ASP A 166 -34.81 32.04 24.60
N ASP A 167 -34.58 33.05 23.77
CA ASP A 167 -34.71 34.44 24.21
C ASP A 167 -35.70 35.08 23.23
N GLU A 168 -36.83 35.47 23.81
CA GLU A 168 -37.99 36.08 23.18
C GLU A 168 -37.71 37.49 22.65
N GLU A 169 -38.64 37.96 21.80
CA GLU A 169 -39.18 39.33 21.68
C GLU A 169 -38.24 40.54 21.91
N SER A 170 -38.19 41.61 21.10
CA SER A 170 -39.14 42.29 20.21
C SER A 170 -38.68 43.77 20.25
N LEU A 171 -39.22 44.61 19.36
CA LEU A 171 -39.27 46.08 19.40
C LEU A 171 -38.00 46.85 18.96
N VAL A 172 -38.03 47.91 18.15
CA VAL A 172 -38.99 48.60 17.25
C VAL A 172 -38.18 49.73 16.56
N ALA A 173 -38.58 50.06 15.32
CA ALA A 173 -38.60 51.40 14.69
C ALA A 173 -37.37 52.34 14.71
N ASP A 174 -36.93 52.76 13.52
CA ASP A 174 -37.03 54.16 13.02
C ASP A 174 -36.66 54.16 11.51
N ALA A 175 -37.60 54.31 10.58
CA ALA A 175 -38.15 55.55 10.03
C ALA A 175 -37.34 56.15 8.86
N THR A 176 -38.04 56.22 7.71
CA THR A 176 -38.02 57.33 6.74
C THR A 176 -36.75 57.57 5.91
N THR A 177 -36.87 57.36 4.59
CA THR A 177 -36.73 58.41 3.54
C THR A 177 -36.55 57.77 2.15
N SER A 178 -37.57 57.88 1.29
CA SER A 178 -37.39 57.88 -0.18
C SER A 178 -36.55 59.09 -0.61
N PRO A 179 -35.77 58.99 -1.70
CA PRO A 179 -36.21 59.56 -2.99
C PRO A 179 -35.99 58.57 -4.17
N GLU A 180 -36.87 58.47 -5.18
CA GLU A 180 -36.88 59.23 -6.47
C GLU A 180 -35.62 58.92 -7.34
N GLN A 181 -35.62 58.48 -8.61
CA GLN A 181 -36.50 58.59 -9.79
C GLN A 181 -36.26 57.35 -10.71
N GLU A 182 -37.15 56.90 -11.61
CA GLU A 182 -37.67 57.52 -12.85
C GLU A 182 -38.98 56.83 -13.28
#